data_AF-A0A7Z9UY79-F1
#
_entry.id   AF-A0A7Z9UY79-F1
#
_cell.length_a   1.000
_cell.length_b   1.000
_cell.length_c   1.000
_cell.angle_alpha   90.00
_cell.angle_beta   90.00
_cell.angle_gamma   90.00
#
_symmetry.space_group_name_H-M   'P 1'
#
loop_
_entity.id
_entity.type
_entity.pdbx_description
1 polymer ?
#
loop_
_entity_poly.entity_id
_entity_poly.type
_entity_poly.pdbx_seq_one_letter_code
_entity_poly.pdbx_strand_id
1 'polypeptide(L)'
;MTGIPTVPENNFFENFEDIITYGKREPHSAFTVVARTKMKMKRADAWHQLTQLASKSNGQVEVKLPGWGFIYLKRDKLDIDKQIRHKSTIFESPNDGDAITKNAFNTAWQRATQH
;
A
#
# COMPACT_ATOMS: atom_id res chain seq x y z
N MET A 1 2.79 32.66 -0.52
CA MET A 1 2.58 31.47 0.33
C MET A 1 2.04 30.38 -0.58
N THR A 2 2.86 29.38 -0.91
CA THR A 2 2.51 28.29 -1.83
C THR A 2 1.48 27.37 -1.17
N GLY A 3 0.21 27.50 -1.57
CA GLY A 3 -0.85 26.58 -1.18
C GLY A 3 -0.56 25.20 -1.73
N ILE A 4 -0.11 24.29 -0.87
CA ILE A 4 -0.13 22.87 -1.16
C ILE A 4 -1.61 22.49 -1.28
N PRO A 5 -2.09 21.94 -2.41
CA PRO A 5 -3.44 21.39 -2.44
C PRO A 5 -3.47 20.22 -1.47
N THR A 6 -4.16 20.40 -0.35
CA THR A 6 -4.58 19.34 0.55
C THR A 6 -5.48 18.41 -0.26
N VAL A 7 -4.87 17.36 -0.82
CA VAL A 7 -5.61 16.24 -1.41
C VAL A 7 -6.49 15.70 -0.27
N PRO A 8 -7.82 15.63 -0.42
CA PRO A 8 -8.68 15.12 0.65
C PRO A 8 -8.30 13.66 0.91
N GLU A 9 -7.61 13.42 2.03
CA GLU A 9 -7.06 12.11 2.43
C GLU A 9 -8.13 11.02 2.59
N ASN A 10 -9.43 11.38 2.58
CA ASN A 10 -10.51 10.47 2.94
C ASN A 10 -11.34 9.90 1.77
N ASN A 11 -11.33 10.48 0.56
CA ASN A 11 -12.18 9.98 -0.55
C ASN A 11 -11.40 9.17 -1.61
N PHE A 12 -10.10 8.97 -1.39
CA PHE A 12 -9.23 8.39 -2.40
C PHE A 12 -9.28 6.87 -2.48
N PHE A 13 -9.77 6.17 -1.45
CA PHE A 13 -9.83 4.71 -1.44
C PHE A 13 -11.24 4.17 -1.74
N GLU A 14 -12.29 4.90 -1.37
CA GLU A 14 -13.70 4.49 -1.56
C GLU A 14 -14.05 4.28 -3.05
N ASN A 15 -13.40 5.00 -3.97
CA ASN A 15 -13.68 4.89 -5.41
C ASN A 15 -12.96 3.72 -6.12
N PHE A 16 -12.10 2.98 -5.43
CA PHE A 16 -11.28 1.91 -6.06
C PHE A 16 -11.49 0.54 -5.41
N GLU A 17 -12.54 0.46 -4.61
CA GLU A 17 -12.96 -0.72 -3.87
C GLU A 17 -13.27 -1.94 -4.74
N ASP A 18 -13.57 -1.74 -6.03
CA ASP A 18 -13.96 -2.78 -6.98
C ASP A 18 -12.83 -3.25 -7.93
N ILE A 19 -11.64 -2.65 -7.86
CA ILE A 19 -10.53 -3.01 -8.77
C ILE A 19 -9.67 -4.08 -8.11
N ILE A 20 -10.01 -5.35 -8.30
CA ILE A 20 -9.18 -6.49 -7.89
C ILE A 20 -8.36 -6.96 -9.09
N THR A 21 -7.03 -6.87 -8.99
CA THR A 21 -6.12 -7.44 -10.00
C THR A 21 -5.89 -8.90 -9.69
N TYR A 22 -6.71 -9.79 -10.24
CA TYR A 22 -6.53 -11.23 -10.16
C TYR A 22 -5.23 -11.64 -10.87
N GLY A 23 -4.31 -12.32 -10.17
CA GLY A 23 -3.08 -12.89 -10.73
C GLY A 23 -1.76 -12.24 -10.28
N LYS A 24 -1.80 -11.15 -9.50
CA LYS A 24 -0.60 -10.62 -8.84
C LYS A 24 -0.32 -11.42 -7.57
N ARG A 25 0.90 -11.97 -7.43
CA ARG A 25 1.29 -12.80 -6.27
C ARG A 25 1.47 -12.02 -4.97
N GLU A 26 1.62 -10.70 -5.05
CA GLU A 26 1.96 -9.87 -3.89
C GLU A 26 1.10 -8.59 -3.81
N PRO A 27 0.65 -8.19 -2.60
CA PRO A 27 -0.28 -7.07 -2.40
C PRO A 27 0.29 -5.73 -2.87
N HIS A 28 1.58 -5.50 -2.63
CA HIS A 28 2.25 -4.30 -3.09
C HIS A 28 2.32 -4.22 -4.63
N SER A 29 2.41 -5.36 -5.31
CA SER A 29 2.43 -5.42 -6.78
C SER A 29 1.06 -5.20 -7.42
N ALA A 30 -0.01 -5.62 -6.75
CA ALA A 30 -1.38 -5.31 -7.14
C ALA A 30 -1.67 -3.80 -7.01
N PHE A 31 -1.29 -3.25 -5.85
CA PHE A 31 -1.45 -1.84 -5.56
C PHE A 31 -0.65 -0.95 -6.52
N THR A 32 0.61 -1.27 -6.85
CA THR A 32 1.41 -0.45 -7.78
C THR A 32 0.77 -0.33 -9.16
N VAL A 33 0.12 -1.38 -9.65
CA VAL A 33 -0.60 -1.34 -10.93
C VAL A 33 -1.80 -0.41 -10.85
N VAL A 34 -2.64 -0.53 -9.82
CA VAL A 34 -3.81 0.35 -9.65
C VAL A 34 -3.37 1.79 -9.45
N ALA A 35 -2.40 2.03 -8.56
CA ALA A 35 -1.83 3.34 -8.28
C ALA A 35 -1.25 4.03 -9.53
N ARG A 36 -0.63 3.27 -10.43
CA ARG A 36 -0.05 3.83 -11.65
C ARG A 36 -1.06 3.97 -12.79
N THR A 37 -1.84 2.93 -13.07
CA THR A 37 -2.73 2.89 -14.25
C THR A 37 -4.03 3.64 -14.02
N LYS A 38 -4.67 3.44 -12.86
CA LYS A 38 -5.96 4.02 -12.52
C LYS A 38 -5.78 5.37 -11.85
N MET A 39 -4.89 5.45 -10.86
CA MET A 39 -4.69 6.66 -10.05
C MET A 39 -3.66 7.63 -10.66
N LYS A 40 -2.87 7.19 -11.66
CA LYS A 40 -1.78 7.98 -12.29
C LYS A 40 -0.87 8.68 -11.27
N MET A 41 -0.66 8.03 -10.13
CA MET A 41 0.13 8.58 -9.03
C MET A 41 1.62 8.48 -9.28
N LYS A 42 2.38 9.35 -8.63
CA LYS A 42 3.83 9.20 -8.55
C LYS A 42 4.16 8.09 -7.56
N ARG A 43 5.27 7.41 -7.81
CA ARG A 43 5.80 6.34 -6.95
C ARG A 43 5.92 6.75 -5.48
N ALA A 44 6.38 7.99 -5.23
CA ALA A 44 6.58 8.52 -3.88
C ALA A 44 5.24 8.69 -3.13
N ASP A 45 4.24 9.28 -3.78
CA ASP A 45 2.89 9.43 -3.21
C ASP A 45 2.20 8.09 -2.95
N ALA A 46 2.38 7.12 -3.85
CA ALA A 46 1.84 5.77 -3.66
C ALA A 46 2.49 5.04 -2.47
N TRP A 47 3.82 5.17 -2.31
CA TRP A 47 4.51 4.64 -1.13
C TRP A 47 4.04 5.34 0.16
N HIS A 48 3.93 6.67 0.14
CA HIS A 48 3.47 7.43 1.29
C HIS A 48 2.09 6.97 1.77
N GLN A 49 1.13 6.81 0.85
CA GLN A 49 -0.21 6.30 1.19
C GLN A 49 -0.19 4.87 1.72
N LEU A 50 0.61 3.99 1.12
CA LEU A 50 0.75 2.62 1.62
C LEU A 50 1.28 2.61 3.06
N THR A 51 2.21 3.51 3.38
CA THR A 51 2.71 3.65 4.75
C THR A 51 1.70 4.28 5.70
N GLN A 52 0.85 5.22 5.25
CA GLN A 52 -0.25 5.76 6.05
C GLN A 52 -1.30 4.67 6.36
N LEU A 53 -1.65 3.82 5.39
CA LEU A 53 -2.53 2.67 5.61
C LEU A 53 -1.93 1.70 6.64
N ALA A 54 -0.62 1.45 6.56
CA ALA A 54 0.07 0.62 7.56
C ALA A 54 0.07 1.24 8.96
N SER A 55 0.18 2.57 9.06
CA SER A 55 -0.01 3.29 10.34
C SER A 55 -1.44 3.17 10.86
N LYS A 56 -2.45 3.29 9.99
CA LYS A 56 -3.87 3.21 10.35
C LYS A 56 -4.28 1.80 10.77
N SER A 57 -3.80 0.80 10.03
CA SER A 57 -4.07 -0.61 10.31
C SER A 57 -3.39 -1.06 11.61
N ASN A 58 -2.16 -0.60 11.87
CA ASN A 58 -1.35 -0.96 13.04
C ASN A 58 -1.23 -2.49 13.26
N GLY A 59 -1.48 -3.29 12.22
CA GLY A 59 -1.58 -4.75 12.26
C GLY A 59 -2.81 -5.31 12.97
N GLN A 60 -3.74 -4.47 13.42
CA GLN A 60 -4.94 -4.90 14.15
C GLN A 60 -6.24 -4.60 13.40
N VAL A 61 -6.25 -3.52 12.62
CA VAL A 61 -7.41 -3.09 11.84
C VAL A 61 -7.23 -3.54 10.40
N GLU A 62 -8.22 -4.23 9.86
CA GLU A 62 -8.22 -4.60 8.45
C GLU A 62 -8.39 -3.34 7.60
N VAL A 63 -7.57 -3.19 6.56
CA VAL A 63 -7.67 -2.09 5.60
C VAL A 63 -7.84 -2.64 4.20
N LYS A 64 -8.60 -1.93 3.38
CA LYS A 64 -8.81 -2.30 1.98
C LYS A 64 -7.71 -1.70 1.12
N LEU A 65 -6.88 -2.56 0.54
CA LEU A 65 -5.81 -2.19 -0.38
C LEU A 65 -6.31 -2.29 -1.84
N PRO A 66 -6.31 -1.19 -2.60
CA PRO A 66 -6.70 -1.19 -4.01
C PRO A 66 -5.86 -2.18 -4.82
N GLY A 67 -6.49 -2.98 -5.67
CA GLY A 67 -5.82 -4.05 -6.44
C GLY A 67 -5.80 -5.40 -5.74
N TRP A 68 -5.87 -5.44 -4.41
CA TRP A 68 -5.75 -6.66 -3.61
C TRP A 68 -7.03 -7.02 -2.87
N GLY A 69 -7.69 -6.05 -2.24
CA GLY A 69 -8.79 -6.27 -1.32
C GLY A 69 -8.36 -6.06 0.13
N PHE A 70 -9.01 -6.76 1.05
CA PHE A 70 -8.78 -6.61 2.49
C PHE A 70 -7.43 -7.19 2.93
N ILE A 71 -6.70 -6.43 3.74
CA ILE A 71 -5.38 -6.80 4.24
C ILE A 71 -5.06 -6.07 5.55
N TYR A 72 -4.26 -6.68 6.39
CA TYR A 72 -3.70 -6.05 7.58
C TYR A 72 -2.30 -5.54 7.24
N LEU A 73 -2.01 -4.30 7.60
CA LEU A 73 -0.73 -3.64 7.35
C LEU A 73 -0.16 -3.09 8.65
N LYS A 74 1.16 -3.12 8.77
CA LYS A 74 1.83 -2.58 9.95
C LYS A 74 3.18 -2.00 9.56
N ARG A 75 3.59 -0.91 10.19
CA ARG A 75 4.95 -0.37 10.02
C ARG A 75 5.89 -1.09 10.96
N ASP A 76 7.07 -1.42 10.47
CA ASP A 76 8.09 -2.00 11.32
C ASP A 76 8.62 -0.93 12.28
N LYS A 77 8.73 -1.24 13.58
CA LYS A 77 9.16 -0.27 14.60
C LYS A 77 10.61 0.17 14.40
N LEU A 78 11.44 -0.67 13.79
CA LEU A 78 12.85 -0.37 13.54
C LEU A 78 13.04 0.44 12.26
N ASP A 79 12.20 0.20 11.24
CA ASP A 79 12.36 0.78 9.90
C ASP A 79 11.01 1.28 9.33
N ILE A 80 10.36 2.21 10.03
CA ILE A 80 9.00 2.71 9.73
C ILE A 80 8.81 3.25 8.30
N ASP A 81 9.89 3.67 7.64
CA ASP A 81 9.88 4.28 6.30
C ASP A 81 10.41 3.34 5.21
N LYS A 82 11.16 2.31 5.59
CA LYS A 82 11.80 1.39 4.64
C LYS A 82 11.06 0.07 4.49
N GLN A 83 10.32 -0.37 5.49
CA GLN A 83 9.57 -1.60 5.40
C GLN A 83 8.23 -1.53 6.14
N ILE A 84 7.24 -2.15 5.52
CA ILE A 84 5.95 -2.41 6.13
C ILE A 84 5.74 -3.92 6.10
N ARG A 85 4.98 -4.43 7.05
CA ARG A 85 4.55 -5.82 7.05
C ARG A 85 3.10 -5.90 6.62
N HIS A 86 2.75 -6.96 5.92
CA HIS A 86 1.39 -7.27 5.55
C HIS A 86 1.02 -8.68 5.94
N LYS A 87 -0.28 -8.88 6.18
CA LYS A 87 -0.83 -10.20 6.48
C LYS A 87 -2.30 -10.23 6.08
N SER A 88 -2.80 -11.39 5.70
CA SER A 88 -4.23 -11.59 5.42
C SER A 88 -5.07 -11.75 6.69
N THR A 89 -4.42 -11.84 7.86
CA THR A 89 -5.06 -11.95 9.17
C THR A 89 -4.40 -10.99 10.16
N ILE A 90 -4.98 -10.88 11.35
CA ILE A 90 -4.50 -10.03 12.44
C ILE A 90 -3.05 -10.43 12.81
N PHE A 91 -2.23 -9.42 13.14
CA PHE A 91 -0.87 -9.63 13.61
C PHE A 91 -0.90 -10.06 15.08
N GLU A 92 -0.57 -11.32 15.36
CA GLU A 92 -0.46 -11.84 16.73
C GLU A 92 0.91 -11.52 17.35
N SER A 93 1.94 -11.40 16.51
CA SER A 93 3.33 -11.14 16.93
C SER A 93 3.92 -9.90 16.25
N PRO A 94 4.92 -9.24 16.89
CA PRO A 94 5.57 -8.07 16.32
C PRO A 94 6.32 -8.34 15.01
N ASN A 95 6.84 -9.56 14.84
CA ASN A 95 7.55 -10.04 13.65
C ASN A 95 6.69 -10.93 12.74
N ASP A 96 5.38 -10.96 12.98
CA ASP A 96 4.46 -11.76 12.19
C ASP A 96 4.21 -11.10 10.82
N GLY A 97 3.86 -11.90 9.81
CA GLY A 97 3.56 -11.43 8.46
C GLY A 97 4.77 -11.14 7.56
N ASP A 98 4.47 -10.95 6.28
CA ASP A 98 5.44 -10.74 5.20
C ASP A 98 5.89 -9.28 5.10
N ALA A 99 7.18 -9.05 4.88
CA ALA A 99 7.74 -7.71 4.79
C ALA A 99 7.73 -7.19 3.33
N ILE A 100 6.99 -6.10 3.10
CA ILE A 100 7.14 -5.27 1.91
C ILE A 100 8.20 -4.22 2.21
N THR A 101 9.38 -4.42 1.65
CA THR A 101 10.42 -3.38 1.64
C THR A 101 10.11 -2.33 0.58
N LYS A 102 10.57 -1.10 0.80
CA LYS A 102 10.52 0.00 -0.17
C LYS A 102 11.20 -0.39 -1.48
N ASN A 103 12.24 -1.22 -1.42
CA ASN A 103 12.89 -1.77 -2.62
C ASN A 103 11.97 -2.74 -3.35
N ALA A 104 11.34 -3.70 -2.68
CA ALA A 104 10.36 -4.60 -3.30
C ALA A 104 9.21 -3.81 -3.96
N PHE A 105 8.69 -2.79 -3.27
CA PHE A 105 7.72 -1.87 -3.82
C PHE A 105 8.23 -1.13 -5.07
N ASN A 106 9.45 -0.58 -5.02
CA ASN A 106 10.06 0.12 -6.15
C ASN A 106 10.26 -0.81 -7.35
N THR A 107 10.70 -2.05 -7.13
CA THR A 107 10.85 -3.08 -8.17
C THR A 107 9.49 -3.44 -8.77
N ALA A 108 8.46 -3.63 -7.94
CA ALA A 108 7.09 -3.89 -8.40
C ALA A 108 6.52 -2.71 -9.20
N TRP A 109 6.83 -1.47 -8.80
CA TRP A 109 6.47 -0.25 -9.52
C TRP A 109 7.14 -0.20 -10.89
N GLN A 110 8.44 -0.52 -10.96
CA GLN A 110 9.18 -0.61 -12.22
C GLN A 110 8.61 -1.72 -13.13
N ARG A 111 8.27 -2.89 -12.59
CA ARG A 111 7.63 -3.96 -13.37
C ARG A 111 6.25 -3.55 -13.89
N ALA A 112 5.48 -2.81 -13.10
CA ALA A 112 4.23 -2.21 -13.53
C ALA A 112 4.43 -1.14 -14.62
N THR A 113 5.69 -0.76 -14.96
CA THR A 113 6.02 0.17 -16.05
C THR A 113 6.20 -0.41 -17.44
N GLN A 114 6.42 -1.72 -17.57
CA GLN A 114 6.75 -2.35 -18.85
C GLN A 114 5.55 -2.83 -19.68
N HIS A 115 4.39 -2.17 -19.60
CA HIS A 115 3.23 -2.45 -20.46
C HIS A 115 2.67 -1.17 -21.07
#